data_AF-A0A1X0DXE4-F1
#
_entry.id   AF-A0A1X0DXE4-F1
#
_cell.length_a   1.000
_cell.length_b   1.000
_cell.length_c   1.000
_cell.angle_alpha   90.00
_cell.angle_beta   90.00
_cell.angle_gamma   90.00
#
_symmetry.space_group_name_H-M   'P 1'
#
loop_
_entity.id
_entity.type
_entity.pdbx_description
1 polymer ?
#
loop_
_entity_poly.entity_id
_entity_poly.type
_entity_poly.pdbx_seq_one_letter_code
_entity_poly.pdbx_strand_id
1 'polypeptide(L)'
;MPREELVAPVSALMNDAIAVPRLPGAVVRIGHAGTIAFSGAFGVRKLDGEPGLDGSPSPAEPMTEDTIFDIASLTKCLATAVAVLQLYEQGRVEIDEPVQTYLPEFNGADDPRRAQVTLRMLLTHTSGIGGDLSHQGPWGLTEADKAGGVHRALTAPLEFGPGEVFHYSDIGFIILGTLVESMSGQPLDTYVQDNIFTPLGMTDTRYLPAAKACGPHQIRGTAIAWDASASPDDDCPAGSWSTDLLARIAPTAHDEDTPGINPDYDQLLRGAVQDPTARRMGGVAGSAGVFSTAGDIGRYAQALLDRLAGRPSPFPLRRSTLQLMTTPQQPGHDGAQVAAANAAAQQANAATPNRIDPLLAANYPAISGQDLRGFGWDSDTPHSRPRGMIFPIGSFGHTGFTGVTLWIDPGSDTYVIVLANVIHQRGGPPIAGLSGDVATVTGRALHLYGN
;
A
#
# COMPACT_ATOMS: atom_id res chain seq x y z
N MET A 1 -2.24 27.52 -5.28
CA MET A 1 -3.70 27.40 -5.44
C MET A 1 -3.97 26.18 -6.31
N PRO A 2 -5.06 25.44 -6.08
CA PRO A 2 -5.44 24.33 -6.95
C PRO A 2 -5.53 24.79 -8.40
N ARG A 3 -5.10 23.96 -9.34
CA ARG A 3 -5.23 24.28 -10.75
C ARG A 3 -6.68 24.09 -11.18
N GLU A 4 -7.33 25.17 -11.63
CA GLU A 4 -8.75 25.17 -12.00
C GLU A 4 -9.08 24.12 -13.07
N GLU A 5 -8.15 23.86 -13.99
CA GLU A 5 -8.23 22.83 -15.03
C GLU A 5 -8.38 21.40 -14.51
N LEU A 6 -7.92 21.10 -13.29
CA LEU A 6 -8.08 19.79 -12.64
C LEU A 6 -9.41 19.65 -11.90
N VAL A 7 -9.98 20.76 -11.42
CA VAL A 7 -11.12 20.73 -10.48
C VAL A 7 -12.33 20.06 -11.10
N ALA A 8 -12.80 20.55 -12.25
CA ALA A 8 -13.99 20.03 -12.90
C ALA A 8 -13.87 18.56 -13.33
N PRO A 9 -12.82 18.12 -14.05
CA PRO A 9 -12.77 16.76 -14.56
C PRO A 9 -12.48 15.72 -13.47
N VAL A 10 -11.62 16.01 -12.47
CA VAL A 10 -11.39 15.08 -11.35
C VAL A 10 -12.64 14.96 -10.49
N SER A 11 -13.32 16.07 -10.20
CA SER A 11 -14.57 16.04 -9.41
C SER A 11 -15.68 15.28 -10.12
N ALA A 12 -15.79 15.40 -11.45
CA ALA A 12 -16.77 14.65 -12.22
C ALA A 12 -16.55 13.13 -12.09
N LEU A 13 -15.32 12.65 -12.29
CA LEU A 13 -14.98 11.22 -12.14
C LEU A 13 -15.34 10.67 -10.75
N MET A 14 -15.04 11.41 -9.69
CA MET A 14 -15.35 10.98 -8.32
C MET A 14 -16.85 10.99 -8.05
N ASN A 15 -17.55 12.07 -8.42
CA ASN A 15 -18.99 12.18 -8.20
C ASN A 15 -19.77 11.13 -9.00
N ASP A 16 -19.38 10.85 -10.23
CA ASP A 16 -20.00 9.82 -11.06
C ASP A 16 -19.79 8.43 -10.43
N ALA A 17 -18.58 8.12 -9.96
CA ALA A 17 -18.29 6.85 -9.31
C ALA A 17 -19.08 6.64 -8.01
N ILE A 18 -19.30 7.71 -7.23
CA ILE A 18 -20.13 7.69 -6.03
C ILE A 18 -21.62 7.54 -6.38
N ALA A 19 -22.08 8.21 -7.45
CA ALA A 19 -23.48 8.13 -7.91
C ALA A 19 -23.87 6.73 -8.42
N VAL A 20 -22.91 5.96 -8.96
CA VAL A 20 -23.11 4.56 -9.41
C VAL A 20 -22.63 3.53 -8.36
N PRO A 21 -23.13 3.63 -7.12
CA PRO A 21 -22.48 3.24 -5.85
C PRO A 21 -21.26 2.31 -5.98
N ARG A 22 -20.16 2.81 -6.56
CA ARG A 22 -18.89 2.04 -6.67
C ARG A 22 -18.05 2.15 -5.41
N LEU A 23 -18.24 3.24 -4.66
CA LEU A 23 -17.55 3.54 -3.41
C LEU A 23 -18.37 4.55 -2.58
N PRO A 24 -18.26 4.54 -1.23
CA PRO A 24 -18.92 5.54 -0.37
C PRO A 24 -18.34 6.95 -0.51
N GLY A 25 -17.01 7.03 -0.62
CA GLY A 25 -16.28 8.29 -0.71
C GLY A 25 -14.78 8.08 -0.95
N ALA A 26 -14.08 9.17 -1.26
CA ALA A 26 -12.65 9.15 -1.52
C ALA A 26 -11.99 10.50 -1.21
N VAL A 27 -10.68 10.48 -0.97
CA VAL A 27 -9.80 11.64 -1.01
C VAL A 27 -8.86 11.51 -2.18
N VAL A 28 -8.80 12.53 -3.03
CA VAL A 28 -7.87 12.61 -4.16
C VAL A 28 -6.87 13.74 -3.91
N ARG A 29 -5.58 13.45 -4.08
CA ARG A 29 -4.51 14.46 -3.99
C ARG A 29 -3.54 14.32 -5.15
N ILE A 30 -3.24 15.44 -5.79
CA ILE A 30 -2.31 15.52 -6.92
C ILE A 30 -1.23 16.55 -6.58
N GLY A 31 0.03 16.12 -6.61
CA GLY A 31 1.18 17.00 -6.54
C GLY A 31 1.81 17.16 -7.92
N HIS A 32 2.30 18.36 -8.21
CA HIS A 32 3.04 18.64 -9.44
C HIS A 32 4.05 19.78 -9.18
N ALA A 33 5.29 19.58 -9.63
CA ALA A 33 6.35 20.58 -9.58
C ALA A 33 6.57 21.16 -8.16
N GLY A 34 6.56 20.30 -7.13
CA GLY A 34 6.74 20.72 -5.73
C GLY A 34 5.52 21.37 -5.07
N THR A 35 4.36 21.41 -5.74
CA THR A 35 3.14 22.06 -5.23
C THR A 35 1.95 21.11 -5.25
N ILE A 36 0.93 21.36 -4.42
CA ILE A 36 -0.35 20.65 -4.49
C ILE A 36 -1.19 21.25 -5.61
N ALA A 37 -1.32 20.53 -6.71
CA ALA A 37 -2.10 20.92 -7.88
C ALA A 37 -3.60 20.69 -7.68
N PHE A 38 -3.97 19.66 -6.91
CA PHE A 38 -5.36 19.37 -6.55
C PHE A 38 -5.43 18.63 -5.21
N SER A 39 -6.45 18.94 -4.41
CA SER A 39 -6.84 18.18 -3.21
C SER A 39 -8.35 18.27 -3.08
N GLY A 40 -9.01 17.15 -2.80
CA GLY A 40 -10.46 17.13 -2.65
C GLY A 40 -10.95 15.87 -1.95
N ALA A 41 -11.99 16.04 -1.13
CA ALA A 41 -12.70 14.97 -0.44
C ALA A 41 -14.11 14.84 -1.01
N PHE A 42 -14.56 13.61 -1.27
CA PHE A 42 -15.81 13.32 -1.96
C PHE A 42 -16.63 12.28 -1.20
N GLY A 43 -17.94 12.45 -1.18
CA GLY A 43 -18.88 11.50 -0.58
C GLY A 43 -18.77 11.42 0.94
N VAL A 44 -18.92 10.22 1.48
CA VAL A 44 -18.94 9.94 2.92
C VAL A 44 -17.93 8.86 3.27
N ARG A 45 -17.30 8.95 4.45
CA ARG A 45 -16.44 7.87 4.95
C ARG A 45 -17.25 6.78 5.66
N LYS A 46 -18.38 7.13 6.26
CA LYS A 46 -19.33 6.21 6.91
C LYS A 46 -20.73 6.45 6.37
N LEU A 47 -21.46 5.39 6.04
CA LEU A 47 -22.82 5.47 5.53
C LEU A 47 -23.82 5.83 6.64
N ASP A 48 -25.01 6.23 6.24
CA ASP A 48 -26.10 6.56 7.15
C ASP A 48 -26.65 5.30 7.83
N GLY A 49 -26.91 5.37 9.13
CA GLY A 49 -27.45 4.25 9.91
C GLY A 49 -26.44 3.19 10.33
N GLU A 50 -25.20 3.26 9.85
CA GLU A 50 -24.12 2.39 10.33
C GLU A 50 -23.74 2.70 11.79
N PRO A 51 -23.23 1.69 12.52
CA PRO A 51 -22.72 1.89 13.87
C PRO A 51 -21.68 3.02 13.92
N GLY A 52 -21.89 3.97 14.81
CA GLY A 52 -20.86 4.92 15.23
C GLY A 52 -19.80 4.23 16.10
N LEU A 53 -18.89 5.01 16.68
CA LEU A 53 -17.87 4.46 17.57
C LEU A 53 -18.49 3.73 18.77
N ASP A 54 -19.58 4.25 19.33
CA ASP A 54 -20.30 3.62 20.45
C ASP A 54 -21.10 2.35 20.08
N GLY A 55 -21.02 1.89 18.82
CA GLY A 55 -21.75 0.73 18.30
C GLY A 55 -23.22 0.99 17.97
N SER A 56 -23.74 2.20 18.22
CA SER A 56 -25.13 2.56 17.93
C SER A 56 -25.28 3.13 16.52
N PRO A 57 -26.40 2.88 15.81
CA PRO A 57 -26.67 3.51 14.52
C PRO A 57 -26.52 5.03 14.58
N SER A 58 -25.81 5.61 13.62
CA SER A 58 -25.50 7.04 13.61
C SER A 58 -25.59 7.65 12.20
N PRO A 59 -25.79 8.98 12.08
CA PRO A 59 -25.85 9.65 10.78
C PRO A 59 -24.58 9.45 9.95
N ALA A 60 -24.67 9.58 8.63
CA ALA A 60 -23.50 9.51 7.74
C ALA A 60 -22.37 10.46 8.20
N GLU A 61 -21.12 10.01 8.08
CA GLU A 61 -19.94 10.84 8.36
C GLU A 61 -19.33 11.35 7.05
N PRO A 62 -19.20 12.67 6.84
CA PRO A 62 -18.65 13.21 5.59
C PRO A 62 -17.19 12.79 5.40
N MET A 63 -16.80 12.57 4.16
CA MET A 63 -15.40 12.42 3.80
C MET A 63 -14.68 13.77 3.96
N THR A 64 -13.50 13.77 4.54
CA THR A 64 -12.68 14.98 4.76
C THR A 64 -11.24 14.73 4.31
N GLU A 65 -10.50 15.77 3.92
CA GLU A 65 -9.13 15.61 3.41
C GLU A 65 -8.15 15.02 4.45
N ASP A 66 -8.48 15.14 5.73
CA ASP A 66 -7.73 14.59 6.86
C ASP A 66 -8.20 13.19 7.29
N THR A 67 -9.12 12.58 6.53
CA THR A 67 -9.56 11.19 6.77
C THR A 67 -8.38 10.24 6.63
N ILE A 68 -8.25 9.34 7.61
CA ILE A 68 -7.21 8.32 7.68
C ILE A 68 -7.76 7.01 7.09
N PHE A 69 -7.00 6.37 6.22
CA PHE A 69 -7.38 5.13 5.55
C PHE A 69 -6.44 3.99 5.96
N ASP A 70 -6.96 2.77 6.06
CA ASP A 70 -6.14 1.57 5.95
C ASP A 70 -5.54 1.54 4.54
N ILE A 71 -4.23 1.70 4.45
CA ILE A 71 -3.56 1.80 3.15
C ILE A 71 -3.16 0.42 2.58
N ALA A 72 -3.54 -0.66 3.26
CA ALA A 72 -3.36 -2.04 2.83
C ALA A 72 -1.95 -2.27 2.28
N SER A 73 -1.85 -2.76 1.04
CA SER A 73 -0.57 -3.10 0.40
C SER A 73 0.33 -1.91 0.03
N LEU A 74 -0.13 -0.66 0.15
CA LEU A 74 0.81 0.48 0.10
C LEU A 74 1.83 0.42 1.25
N THR A 75 1.53 -0.30 2.34
CA THR A 75 2.48 -0.62 3.40
C THR A 75 3.81 -1.17 2.87
N LYS A 76 3.77 -2.02 1.84
CA LYS A 76 4.96 -2.66 1.25
C LYS A 76 5.98 -1.62 0.78
N CYS A 77 5.53 -0.65 0.00
CA CYS A 77 6.40 0.36 -0.60
C CYS A 77 6.68 1.55 0.33
N LEU A 78 5.72 1.96 1.17
CA LEU A 78 5.88 3.11 2.06
C LEU A 78 6.68 2.77 3.32
N ALA A 79 6.62 1.53 3.80
CA ALA A 79 7.28 1.10 5.04
C ALA A 79 8.38 0.06 4.78
N THR A 80 8.00 -1.17 4.42
CA THR A 80 8.90 -2.32 4.50
C THR A 80 10.05 -2.28 3.49
N ALA A 81 9.77 -1.90 2.24
CA ALA A 81 10.81 -1.77 1.22
C ALA A 81 11.84 -0.70 1.61
N VAL A 82 11.40 0.46 2.13
CA VAL A 82 12.30 1.52 2.61
C VAL A 82 13.13 1.03 3.79
N ALA A 83 12.53 0.31 4.75
CA ALA A 83 13.24 -0.21 5.91
C ALA A 83 14.33 -1.23 5.52
N VAL A 84 14.04 -2.14 4.59
CA VAL A 84 15.03 -3.08 4.05
C VAL A 84 16.18 -2.33 3.35
N LEU A 85 15.86 -1.29 2.58
CA LEU A 85 16.87 -0.50 1.89
C LEU A 85 17.71 0.38 2.82
N GLN A 86 17.17 0.79 3.97
CA GLN A 86 17.97 1.42 5.03
C GLN A 86 18.99 0.44 5.62
N LEU A 87 18.59 -0.82 5.85
CA LEU A 87 19.52 -1.86 6.31
C LEU A 87 20.59 -2.17 5.25
N TYR A 88 20.23 -2.13 3.96
CA TYR A 88 21.19 -2.24 2.86
C TYR A 88 22.20 -1.09 2.89
N GLU A 89 21.77 0.17 3.04
CA GLU A 89 22.69 1.32 3.14
C GLU A 89 23.60 1.28 4.37
N GLN A 90 23.16 0.63 5.43
CA GLN A 90 23.92 0.38 6.65
C GLN A 90 24.91 -0.79 6.50
N GLY A 91 24.93 -1.49 5.36
CA GLY A 91 25.78 -2.67 5.11
C GLY A 91 25.38 -3.89 5.93
N ARG A 92 24.11 -3.96 6.37
CA ARG A 92 23.60 -5.03 7.23
C ARG A 92 23.00 -6.19 6.45
N VAL A 93 22.54 -5.90 5.25
CA VAL A 93 22.02 -6.89 4.30
C VAL A 93 22.50 -6.53 2.90
N GLU A 94 22.59 -7.53 2.04
CA GLU A 94 22.91 -7.42 0.62
C GLU A 94 21.70 -7.92 -0.18
N ILE A 95 21.31 -7.18 -1.21
CA ILE A 95 20.03 -7.42 -1.91
C ILE A 95 20.04 -8.73 -2.71
N ASP A 96 21.20 -9.15 -3.19
CA ASP A 96 21.39 -10.37 -3.97
C ASP A 96 21.81 -11.58 -3.12
N GLU A 97 21.92 -11.41 -1.81
CA GLU A 97 22.25 -12.50 -0.90
C GLU A 97 20.98 -13.35 -0.62
N PRO A 98 21.12 -14.69 -0.48
CA PRO A 98 20.01 -15.55 -0.11
C PRO A 98 19.36 -15.16 1.22
N VAL A 99 18.04 -15.27 1.30
CA VAL A 99 17.25 -14.98 2.51
C VAL A 99 17.76 -15.77 3.72
N GLN A 100 18.15 -17.04 3.49
CA GLN A 100 18.66 -17.93 4.53
C GLN A 100 19.95 -17.43 5.21
N THR A 101 20.71 -16.53 4.57
CA THR A 101 21.92 -15.94 5.18
C THR A 101 21.55 -15.10 6.40
N TYR A 102 20.38 -14.46 6.39
CA TYR A 102 19.91 -13.59 7.48
C TYR A 102 18.85 -14.26 8.36
N LEU A 103 18.07 -15.17 7.79
CA LEU A 103 16.98 -15.91 8.44
C LEU A 103 17.15 -17.41 8.17
N PRO A 104 18.06 -18.12 8.86
CA PRO A 104 18.38 -19.53 8.59
C PRO A 104 17.16 -20.45 8.62
N GLU A 105 16.16 -20.13 9.44
CA GLU A 105 14.90 -20.88 9.54
C GLU A 105 14.12 -20.87 8.22
N PHE A 106 14.36 -19.89 7.34
CA PHE A 106 13.80 -19.85 5.99
C PHE A 106 14.19 -21.08 5.17
N ASN A 107 15.31 -21.76 5.46
CA ASN A 107 15.68 -22.98 4.76
C ASN A 107 16.07 -24.13 5.70
N GLY A 108 15.31 -24.30 6.80
CA GLY A 108 15.60 -25.34 7.80
C GLY A 108 15.50 -26.80 7.31
N ALA A 109 15.02 -27.03 6.08
CA ALA A 109 14.93 -28.35 5.44
C ALA A 109 15.97 -28.56 4.32
N ASP A 110 16.93 -27.63 4.17
CA ASP A 110 18.00 -27.68 3.15
C ASP A 110 17.49 -27.85 1.71
N ASP A 111 16.38 -27.16 1.36
CA ASP A 111 15.83 -27.18 0.01
C ASP A 111 16.77 -26.36 -0.93
N PRO A 112 17.34 -26.98 -1.98
CA PRO A 112 18.24 -26.30 -2.91
C PRO A 112 17.56 -25.18 -3.71
N ARG A 113 16.23 -25.18 -3.85
CA ARG A 113 15.49 -24.07 -4.46
C ARG A 113 15.42 -22.89 -3.50
N ARG A 114 15.12 -23.12 -2.22
CA ARG A 114 15.04 -22.05 -1.22
C ARG A 114 16.40 -21.37 -0.98
N ALA A 115 17.49 -22.12 -1.12
CA ALA A 115 18.84 -21.58 -1.08
C ALA A 115 19.13 -20.53 -2.17
N GLN A 116 18.30 -20.43 -3.21
CA GLN A 116 18.45 -19.46 -4.31
C GLN A 116 17.57 -18.21 -4.14
N VAL A 117 16.64 -18.20 -3.18
CA VAL A 117 15.73 -17.05 -2.99
C VAL A 117 16.49 -15.91 -2.33
N THR A 118 16.53 -14.75 -3.00
CA THR A 118 17.24 -13.55 -2.53
C THR A 118 16.29 -12.45 -2.04
N LEU A 119 16.82 -11.42 -1.36
CA LEU A 119 16.03 -10.25 -0.97
C LEU A 119 15.46 -9.50 -2.18
N ARG A 120 16.20 -9.42 -3.29
CA ARG A 120 15.73 -8.90 -4.58
C ARG A 120 14.44 -9.59 -5.02
N MET A 121 14.42 -10.92 -4.94
CA MET A 121 13.27 -11.70 -5.38
C MET A 121 12.06 -11.47 -4.48
N LEU A 122 12.24 -11.30 -3.17
CA LEU A 122 11.15 -10.91 -2.26
C LEU A 122 10.61 -9.50 -2.59
N LEU A 123 11.50 -8.52 -2.75
CA LEU A 123 11.15 -7.13 -3.03
C LEU A 123 10.49 -6.92 -4.40
N THR A 124 10.68 -7.83 -5.34
CA THR A 124 10.15 -7.77 -6.71
C THR A 124 9.06 -8.80 -6.99
N HIS A 125 8.63 -9.57 -5.99
CA HIS A 125 7.62 -10.62 -6.12
C HIS A 125 7.98 -11.70 -7.15
N THR A 126 9.24 -12.14 -7.15
CA THR A 126 9.78 -13.18 -8.04
C THR A 126 10.41 -14.34 -7.28
N SER A 127 10.14 -14.48 -5.97
CA SER A 127 10.73 -15.54 -5.14
C SER A 127 10.18 -16.94 -5.41
N GLY A 128 9.04 -17.03 -6.08
CA GLY A 128 8.30 -18.28 -6.29
C GLY A 128 7.50 -18.74 -5.06
N ILE A 129 7.49 -17.95 -3.97
CA ILE A 129 6.62 -18.21 -2.81
C ILE A 129 5.16 -17.92 -3.18
N GLY A 130 4.22 -18.64 -2.57
CA GLY A 130 2.78 -18.41 -2.72
C GLY A 130 2.33 -17.00 -2.34
N GLY A 131 1.09 -16.67 -2.71
CA GLY A 131 0.52 -15.33 -2.55
C GLY A 131 0.30 -14.96 -1.08
N ASP A 132 -0.49 -15.77 -0.39
CA ASP A 132 -1.00 -15.50 0.96
C ASP A 132 -0.83 -16.70 1.90
N LEU A 133 -0.76 -16.43 3.20
CA LEU A 133 -0.74 -17.48 4.21
C LEU A 133 -2.10 -18.21 4.26
N SER A 134 -2.04 -19.52 4.49
CA SER A 134 -3.25 -20.30 4.77
C SER A 134 -3.89 -19.86 6.09
N HIS A 135 -5.15 -19.43 6.01
CA HIS A 135 -5.99 -19.06 7.15
C HIS A 135 -6.76 -20.25 7.76
N GLN A 136 -6.42 -21.48 7.36
CA GLN A 136 -7.06 -22.68 7.89
C GLN A 136 -6.79 -22.84 9.40
N GLY A 137 -7.87 -23.11 10.14
CA GLY A 137 -7.85 -23.29 11.59
C GLY A 137 -7.90 -21.98 12.40
N PRO A 138 -7.83 -22.08 13.74
CA PRO A 138 -8.10 -20.96 14.64
C PRO A 138 -6.93 -19.97 14.82
N TRP A 139 -5.83 -20.15 14.07
CA TRP A 139 -4.61 -19.36 14.25
C TRP A 139 -4.90 -17.85 14.16
N GLY A 140 -4.51 -17.12 15.20
CA GLY A 140 -4.59 -15.66 15.23
C GLY A 140 -6.00 -15.08 15.29
N LEU A 141 -7.06 -15.89 15.48
CA LEU A 141 -8.44 -15.38 15.48
C LEU A 141 -8.89 -14.85 16.85
N THR A 142 -8.60 -15.61 17.91
CA THR A 142 -9.02 -15.24 19.27
C THR A 142 -8.02 -14.36 19.99
N GLU A 143 -6.75 -14.50 19.63
CA GLU A 143 -5.62 -13.73 20.15
C GLU A 143 -4.59 -13.62 19.02
N ALA A 144 -3.94 -12.47 18.92
CA ALA A 144 -2.92 -12.25 17.91
C ALA A 144 -1.71 -13.20 18.11
N ASP A 145 -1.28 -13.85 17.04
CA ASP A 145 -0.14 -14.77 17.06
C ASP A 145 0.84 -14.44 15.94
N LYS A 146 1.68 -13.43 16.21
CA LYS A 146 2.74 -13.00 15.31
C LYS A 146 3.78 -14.09 15.08
N ALA A 147 4.18 -14.81 16.12
CA ALA A 147 5.20 -15.85 16.02
C ALA A 147 4.74 -16.99 15.10
N GLY A 148 3.48 -17.42 15.21
CA GLY A 148 2.87 -18.39 14.31
C GLY A 148 2.81 -17.88 12.86
N GLY A 149 2.48 -16.60 12.65
CA GLY A 149 2.49 -15.98 11.32
C GLY A 149 3.88 -15.96 10.68
N VAL A 150 4.90 -15.55 11.44
CA VAL A 150 6.30 -15.58 11.00
C VAL A 150 6.73 -17.00 10.66
N HIS A 151 6.43 -17.98 11.52
CA HIS A 151 6.76 -19.37 11.25
C HIS A 151 6.10 -19.89 9.97
N ARG A 152 4.82 -19.60 9.75
CA ARG A 152 4.10 -19.96 8.52
C ARG A 152 4.70 -19.31 7.28
N ALA A 153 5.10 -18.04 7.37
CA ALA A 153 5.75 -17.34 6.26
C ALA A 153 7.12 -17.94 5.93
N LEU A 154 7.95 -18.19 6.95
CA LEU A 154 9.27 -18.79 6.78
C LEU A 154 9.22 -20.23 6.29
N THR A 155 8.11 -20.95 6.47
CA THR A 155 7.95 -22.34 6.03
C THR A 155 7.04 -22.53 4.82
N ALA A 156 6.51 -21.42 4.25
CA ALA A 156 5.63 -21.46 3.09
C ALA A 156 6.32 -22.13 1.88
N PRO A 157 5.64 -23.02 1.15
CA PRO A 157 6.24 -23.72 0.00
C PRO A 157 6.51 -22.78 -1.17
N LEU A 158 7.46 -23.17 -2.02
CA LEU A 158 7.68 -22.54 -3.33
C LEU A 158 6.73 -23.15 -4.38
N GLU A 159 5.86 -22.33 -4.94
CA GLU A 159 4.93 -22.67 -6.03
C GLU A 159 5.63 -22.62 -7.40
N PHE A 160 6.61 -21.71 -7.57
CA PHE A 160 7.35 -21.50 -8.83
C PHE A 160 8.86 -21.55 -8.60
N GLY A 161 9.66 -21.66 -9.66
CA GLY A 161 11.11 -21.54 -9.54
C GLY A 161 11.53 -20.11 -9.12
N PRO A 162 12.52 -19.96 -8.22
CA PRO A 162 13.02 -18.63 -7.84
C PRO A 162 13.50 -17.84 -9.06
N GLY A 163 12.97 -16.63 -9.23
CA GLY A 163 13.29 -15.71 -10.31
C GLY A 163 12.62 -16.01 -11.66
N GLU A 164 11.81 -17.08 -11.78
CA GLU A 164 11.23 -17.48 -13.07
C GLU A 164 10.01 -16.65 -13.47
N VAL A 165 9.15 -16.32 -12.51
CA VAL A 165 7.83 -15.72 -12.76
C VAL A 165 7.52 -14.64 -11.72
N PHE A 166 6.88 -13.55 -12.16
CA PHE A 166 6.25 -12.59 -11.26
C PHE A 166 4.98 -13.20 -10.64
N HIS A 167 4.94 -13.29 -9.32
CA HIS A 167 3.78 -13.71 -8.56
C HIS A 167 3.64 -12.84 -7.31
N TYR A 168 2.62 -11.99 -7.30
CA TYR A 168 2.35 -11.09 -6.18
C TYR A 168 2.22 -11.88 -4.87
N SER A 169 2.98 -11.49 -3.86
CA SER A 169 3.14 -12.27 -2.62
C SER A 169 3.24 -11.36 -1.40
N ASP A 170 2.29 -11.53 -0.49
CA ASP A 170 2.28 -10.93 0.83
C ASP A 170 3.24 -11.66 1.77
N ILE A 171 3.39 -12.98 1.59
CA ILE A 171 4.35 -13.81 2.34
C ILE A 171 5.77 -13.24 2.20
N GLY A 172 6.18 -12.87 0.98
CA GLY A 172 7.50 -12.30 0.76
C GLY A 172 7.74 -11.03 1.57
N PHE A 173 6.74 -10.16 1.69
CA PHE A 173 6.83 -8.94 2.49
C PHE A 173 6.72 -9.18 4.00
N ILE A 174 6.00 -10.23 4.44
CA ILE A 174 6.03 -10.67 5.84
C ILE A 174 7.46 -11.11 6.22
N ILE A 175 8.13 -11.88 5.36
CA ILE A 175 9.53 -12.29 5.58
C ILE A 175 10.45 -11.07 5.63
N LEU A 176 10.28 -10.09 4.74
CA LEU A 176 11.04 -8.82 4.78
C LEU A 176 10.77 -8.02 6.06
N GLY A 177 9.54 -8.01 6.58
CA GLY A 177 9.22 -7.44 7.88
C GLY A 177 9.99 -8.13 9.01
N THR A 178 10.00 -9.46 9.04
CA THR A 178 10.78 -10.27 10.00
C THR A 178 12.27 -9.99 9.91
N LEU A 179 12.81 -9.84 8.69
CA LEU A 179 14.21 -9.47 8.46
C LEU A 179 14.52 -8.12 9.12
N VAL A 180 13.64 -7.12 8.94
CA VAL A 180 13.82 -5.80 9.55
C VAL A 180 13.87 -5.90 11.06
N GLU A 181 12.99 -6.68 11.69
CA GLU A 181 12.99 -6.87 13.15
C GLU A 181 14.24 -7.60 13.64
N SER A 182 14.61 -8.69 12.98
CA SER A 182 15.81 -9.49 13.30
C SER A 182 17.08 -8.65 13.22
N MET A 183 17.21 -7.84 12.17
CA MET A 183 18.36 -6.97 12.02
C MET A 183 18.26 -5.79 13.00
N SER A 184 17.21 -4.96 12.95
CA SER A 184 17.16 -3.75 13.78
C SER A 184 17.13 -4.01 15.30
N GLY A 185 16.64 -5.16 15.74
CA GLY A 185 16.32 -5.41 17.15
C GLY A 185 15.10 -4.62 17.63
N GLN A 186 14.36 -3.98 16.72
CA GLN A 186 13.16 -3.19 17.00
C GLN A 186 11.93 -3.85 16.37
N PRO A 187 10.75 -3.74 17.00
CA PRO A 187 9.49 -4.04 16.33
C PRO A 187 9.33 -3.23 15.05
N LEU A 188 8.77 -3.83 13.99
CA LEU A 188 8.66 -3.22 12.67
C LEU A 188 7.90 -1.89 12.72
N ASP A 189 6.83 -1.81 13.50
CA ASP A 189 6.03 -0.59 13.64
C ASP A 189 6.82 0.56 14.28
N THR A 190 7.62 0.26 15.32
CA THR A 190 8.52 1.23 15.93
C THR A 190 9.63 1.65 14.97
N TYR A 191 10.30 0.70 14.32
CA TYR A 191 11.39 0.99 13.38
C TYR A 191 10.91 1.93 12.27
N VAL A 192 9.77 1.61 11.64
CA VAL A 192 9.22 2.40 10.53
C VAL A 192 8.77 3.78 11.01
N GLN A 193 8.12 3.87 12.17
CA GLN A 193 7.70 5.16 12.73
C GLN A 193 8.90 6.10 12.94
N ASP A 194 9.97 5.59 13.55
CA ASP A 194 11.11 6.40 13.99
C ASP A 194 12.07 6.73 12.84
N ASN A 195 12.25 5.81 11.89
CA ASN A 195 13.27 5.94 10.84
C ASN A 195 12.71 6.39 9.49
N ILE A 196 11.39 6.38 9.30
CA ILE A 196 10.76 6.72 8.01
C ILE A 196 9.70 7.79 8.18
N PHE A 197 8.62 7.52 8.91
CA PHE A 197 7.46 8.42 8.95
C PHE A 197 7.73 9.70 9.74
N THR A 198 8.35 9.60 10.92
CA THR A 198 8.68 10.78 11.74
C THR A 198 9.68 11.72 11.04
N PRO A 199 10.80 11.23 10.46
CA PRO A 199 11.72 12.09 9.70
C PRO A 199 11.10 12.75 8.47
N LEU A 200 10.10 12.11 7.84
CA LEU A 200 9.34 12.67 6.71
C LEU A 200 8.23 13.65 7.15
N GLY A 201 7.98 13.77 8.46
CA GLY A 201 6.89 14.59 8.99
C GLY A 201 5.50 14.04 8.67
N MET A 202 5.37 12.72 8.55
CA MET A 202 4.10 12.02 8.32
C MET A 202 3.43 11.70 9.67
N THR A 203 2.75 12.70 10.25
CA THR A 203 2.27 12.65 11.65
C THR A 203 1.00 11.80 11.85
N ASP A 204 0.20 11.65 10.79
CA ASP A 204 -1.03 10.84 10.77
C ASP A 204 -0.80 9.45 10.14
N THR A 205 0.47 9.06 9.95
CA THR A 205 0.84 7.77 9.35
C THR A 205 1.50 6.87 10.35
N ARG A 206 0.96 5.67 10.55
CA ARG A 206 1.47 4.67 11.50
C ARG A 206 0.84 3.30 11.31
N TYR A 207 1.45 2.27 11.88
CA TYR A 207 0.72 1.04 12.19
C TYR A 207 -0.21 1.26 13.40
N LEU A 208 -1.31 0.51 13.47
CA LEU A 208 -2.28 0.55 14.58
C LEU A 208 -2.46 -0.84 15.23
N PRO A 209 -1.43 -1.44 15.84
CA PRO A 209 -1.61 -2.69 16.56
C PRO A 209 -2.59 -2.52 17.72
N ALA A 210 -3.61 -3.38 17.81
CA ALA A 210 -4.64 -3.31 18.83
C ALA A 210 -4.05 -3.32 20.26
N ALA A 211 -2.98 -4.10 20.47
CA ALA A 211 -2.28 -4.21 21.76
C ALA A 211 -1.55 -2.92 22.20
N LYS A 212 -1.38 -1.92 21.31
CA LYS A 212 -0.78 -0.62 21.65
C LYS A 212 -1.78 0.53 21.57
N ALA A 213 -3.08 0.24 21.50
CA ALA A 213 -4.11 1.27 21.60
C ALA A 213 -4.16 1.84 23.03
N CYS A 214 -4.50 3.12 23.12
CA CYS A 214 -4.65 3.86 24.36
C CYS A 214 -5.94 4.70 24.31
N GLY A 215 -6.58 4.90 25.46
CA GLY A 215 -7.89 5.55 25.57
C GLY A 215 -9.03 4.54 25.59
N PRO A 216 -10.30 4.98 25.50
CA PRO A 216 -11.45 4.09 25.70
C PRO A 216 -11.56 3.01 24.60
N HIS A 217 -11.28 1.76 24.93
CA HIS A 217 -11.40 0.62 24.01
C HIS A 217 -11.43 -0.72 24.75
N GLN A 218 -11.79 -1.75 23.99
CA GLN A 218 -11.58 -3.16 24.30
C GLN A 218 -10.97 -3.85 23.08
N ILE A 219 -10.27 -4.96 23.31
CA ILE A 219 -9.83 -5.86 22.23
C ILE A 219 -10.83 -7.00 22.16
N ARG A 220 -11.46 -7.17 21.00
CA ARG A 220 -12.28 -8.34 20.69
C ARG A 220 -11.50 -9.13 19.65
N GLY A 221 -11.19 -10.40 19.95
CA GLY A 221 -10.34 -11.22 19.07
C GLY A 221 -9.00 -10.54 18.78
N THR A 222 -8.87 -10.00 17.57
CA THR A 222 -7.67 -9.27 17.13
C THR A 222 -7.94 -7.85 16.65
N ALA A 223 -9.21 -7.41 16.68
CA ALA A 223 -9.59 -6.04 16.35
C ALA A 223 -9.83 -5.20 17.60
N ILE A 224 -9.72 -3.88 17.42
CA ILE A 224 -10.14 -2.91 18.42
C ILE A 224 -11.65 -2.67 18.29
N ALA A 225 -12.33 -2.58 19.43
CA ALA A 225 -13.68 -2.06 19.53
C ALA A 225 -13.68 -0.94 20.55
N TRP A 226 -14.45 0.12 20.31
CA TRP A 226 -14.62 1.18 21.30
C TRP A 226 -15.34 0.64 22.53
N ASP A 227 -14.94 1.13 23.70
CA ASP A 227 -15.62 0.85 24.97
C ASP A 227 -15.64 2.13 25.81
N ALA A 228 -16.81 2.79 25.85
CA ALA A 228 -17.00 4.03 26.61
C ALA A 228 -16.92 3.82 28.14
N SER A 229 -16.99 2.57 28.61
CA SER A 229 -16.85 2.24 30.03
C SER A 229 -15.38 2.11 30.47
N ALA A 230 -14.45 1.99 29.52
CA ALA A 230 -13.02 2.06 29.78
C ALA A 230 -12.65 3.50 30.18
N SER A 231 -11.92 3.63 31.28
CA SER A 231 -11.49 4.95 31.76
C SER A 231 -10.58 5.60 30.72
N PRO A 232 -10.75 6.89 30.40
CA PRO A 232 -9.79 7.58 29.56
C PRO A 232 -8.45 7.60 30.30
N ASP A 233 -7.40 7.03 29.69
CA ASP A 233 -6.04 7.28 30.14
C ASP A 233 -5.74 8.76 29.88
N ASP A 234 -5.42 9.53 30.92
CA ASP A 234 -5.17 10.98 30.80
C ASP A 234 -3.94 11.28 29.91
N ASP A 235 -2.99 10.33 29.80
CA ASP A 235 -1.81 10.40 28.93
C ASP A 235 -1.46 9.03 28.33
N CYS A 236 -1.36 8.96 27.00
CA CYS A 236 -0.99 7.74 26.31
C CYS A 236 0.49 7.37 26.48
N PRO A 237 0.83 6.12 26.89
CA PRO A 237 2.22 5.70 27.04
C PRO A 237 3.06 5.88 25.77
N ALA A 238 4.36 6.12 25.92
CA ALA A 238 5.26 6.19 24.77
C ALA A 238 5.20 4.91 23.94
N GLY A 239 5.08 5.05 22.61
CA GLY A 239 4.94 3.93 21.69
C GLY A 239 3.50 3.39 21.53
N SER A 240 2.51 3.97 22.22
CA SER A 240 1.08 3.71 21.98
C SER A 240 0.47 4.69 20.96
N TRP A 241 -0.78 4.45 20.59
CA TRP A 241 -1.58 5.35 19.75
C TRP A 241 -2.97 5.59 20.37
N SER A 242 -3.47 6.83 20.29
CA SER A 242 -4.76 7.21 20.88
C SER A 242 -5.95 6.75 20.03
N THR A 243 -6.98 6.22 20.67
CA THR A 243 -8.27 5.85 20.06
C THR A 243 -9.06 7.05 19.54
N ASP A 244 -8.66 8.29 19.86
CA ASP A 244 -9.22 9.51 19.26
C ASP A 244 -9.07 9.50 17.72
N LEU A 245 -8.07 8.81 17.20
CA LEU A 245 -7.86 8.63 15.76
C LEU A 245 -9.04 7.92 15.08
N LEU A 246 -9.79 7.08 15.81
CA LEU A 246 -10.91 6.31 15.25
C LEU A 246 -11.96 7.21 14.60
N ALA A 247 -12.21 8.40 15.15
CA ALA A 247 -13.15 9.37 14.60
C ALA A 247 -12.74 9.89 13.20
N ARG A 248 -11.44 9.91 12.91
CA ARG A 248 -10.88 10.31 11.60
C ARG A 248 -10.63 9.13 10.66
N ILE A 249 -10.61 7.90 11.17
CA ILE A 249 -10.39 6.70 10.37
C ILE A 249 -11.68 6.32 9.63
N ALA A 250 -11.57 6.09 8.32
CA ALA A 250 -12.66 5.54 7.53
C ALA A 250 -12.91 4.06 7.91
N PRO A 251 -14.16 3.67 8.20
CA PRO A 251 -14.54 2.27 8.23
C PRO A 251 -14.14 1.56 6.93
N THR A 252 -13.51 0.40 7.06
CA THR A 252 -12.78 -0.24 5.94
C THR A 252 -13.58 -1.36 5.30
N ALA A 253 -14.04 -2.34 6.08
CA ALA A 253 -14.83 -3.49 5.60
C ALA A 253 -15.55 -4.15 6.78
N HIS A 254 -16.63 -4.88 6.50
CA HIS A 254 -17.06 -5.91 7.45
C HIS A 254 -16.01 -7.03 7.48
N ASP A 255 -15.74 -7.57 8.65
CA ASP A 255 -14.88 -8.72 8.78
C ASP A 255 -15.53 -9.98 8.16
N GLU A 256 -14.90 -10.49 7.10
CA GLU A 256 -15.33 -11.69 6.39
C GLU A 256 -14.41 -12.89 6.64
N ASP A 257 -13.51 -12.81 7.62
CA ASP A 257 -12.67 -13.95 8.02
C ASP A 257 -13.54 -15.07 8.65
N THR A 258 -12.94 -16.11 9.20
CA THR A 258 -13.53 -17.44 9.41
C THR A 258 -14.85 -17.41 10.23
N PRO A 259 -16.02 -17.65 9.60
CA PRO A 259 -17.31 -17.62 10.27
C PRO A 259 -17.40 -18.63 11.42
N GLY A 260 -18.04 -18.23 12.53
CA GLY A 260 -18.31 -19.10 13.69
C GLY A 260 -17.11 -19.34 14.63
N ILE A 261 -15.89 -19.04 14.21
CA ILE A 261 -14.67 -19.12 15.06
C ILE A 261 -14.14 -17.71 15.36
N ASN A 262 -14.16 -16.83 14.37
CA ASN A 262 -13.65 -15.47 14.52
C ASN A 262 -14.59 -14.61 15.39
N PRO A 263 -14.13 -14.11 16.56
CA PRO A 263 -14.93 -13.21 17.42
C PRO A 263 -15.31 -11.89 16.75
N ASP A 264 -14.55 -11.48 15.74
CA ASP A 264 -14.76 -10.24 14.99
C ASP A 264 -15.64 -10.42 13.74
N TYR A 265 -16.12 -11.64 13.45
CA TYR A 265 -16.89 -11.92 12.24
C TYR A 265 -18.10 -10.99 12.08
N ASP A 266 -18.25 -10.46 10.87
CA ASP A 266 -19.29 -9.50 10.44
C ASP A 266 -19.25 -8.13 11.15
N GLN A 267 -18.17 -7.84 11.88
CA GLN A 267 -18.01 -6.56 12.56
C GLN A 267 -17.32 -5.57 11.63
N LEU A 268 -17.78 -4.32 11.67
CA LEU A 268 -17.21 -3.26 10.85
C LEU A 268 -15.82 -2.87 11.36
N LEU A 269 -14.80 -3.06 10.53
CA LEU A 269 -13.42 -2.74 10.86
C LEU A 269 -13.17 -1.24 10.74
N ARG A 270 -12.72 -0.65 11.86
CA ARG A 270 -12.31 0.76 11.95
C ARG A 270 -11.16 0.86 12.94
N GLY A 271 -9.98 1.25 12.45
CA GLY A 271 -8.75 1.27 13.25
C GLY A 271 -8.13 -0.11 13.51
N ALA A 272 -8.63 -1.16 12.86
CA ALA A 272 -8.00 -2.46 12.75
C ALA A 272 -7.71 -2.73 11.27
N VAL A 273 -6.53 -3.28 10.97
CA VAL A 273 -6.14 -3.61 9.59
C VAL A 273 -7.11 -4.62 8.99
N GLN A 274 -7.50 -4.40 7.74
CA GLN A 274 -8.41 -5.28 7.01
C GLN A 274 -7.75 -6.59 6.58
N ASP A 275 -6.47 -6.56 6.23
CA ASP A 275 -5.74 -7.77 5.84
C ASP A 275 -5.80 -8.84 6.95
N PRO A 276 -6.44 -10.00 6.72
CA PRO A 276 -6.63 -11.00 7.76
C PRO A 276 -5.31 -11.54 8.31
N THR A 277 -4.28 -11.66 7.47
CA THR A 277 -2.96 -12.15 7.90
C THR A 277 -2.30 -11.18 8.87
N ALA A 278 -2.19 -9.91 8.50
CA ALA A 278 -1.62 -8.86 9.33
C ALA A 278 -2.41 -8.71 10.63
N ARG A 279 -3.73 -8.80 10.58
CA ARG A 279 -4.60 -8.73 11.76
C ARG A 279 -4.38 -9.91 12.71
N ARG A 280 -4.35 -11.14 12.19
CA ARG A 280 -4.00 -12.36 12.95
C ARG A 280 -2.60 -12.30 13.57
N MET A 281 -1.70 -11.51 12.99
CA MET A 281 -0.35 -11.22 13.51
C MET A 281 -0.30 -10.02 14.47
N GLY A 282 -1.43 -9.43 14.85
CA GLY A 282 -1.51 -8.32 15.80
C GLY A 282 -1.50 -6.92 15.17
N GLY A 283 -1.77 -6.81 13.87
CA GLY A 283 -1.91 -5.54 13.15
C GLY A 283 -0.62 -5.01 12.53
N VAL A 284 0.50 -5.73 12.66
CA VAL A 284 1.82 -5.32 12.13
C VAL A 284 2.42 -6.44 11.29
N ALA A 285 2.39 -6.26 9.97
CA ALA A 285 3.08 -7.11 9.02
C ALA A 285 3.83 -6.25 7.99
N GLY A 286 4.83 -6.83 7.33
CA GLY A 286 5.50 -6.13 6.23
C GLY A 286 4.62 -5.98 4.98
N SER A 287 3.57 -6.78 4.87
CA SER A 287 2.62 -6.73 3.76
C SER A 287 1.52 -5.68 3.90
N ALA A 288 1.06 -5.41 5.13
CA ALA A 288 -0.08 -4.55 5.46
C ALA A 288 -0.07 -4.11 6.95
N GLY A 289 -0.87 -3.10 7.29
CA GLY A 289 -1.08 -2.65 8.68
C GLY A 289 -0.89 -1.15 8.91
N VAL A 290 -0.37 -0.42 7.92
CA VAL A 290 -0.23 1.04 8.00
C VAL A 290 -1.55 1.71 7.68
N PHE A 291 -1.81 2.80 8.40
CA PHE A 291 -2.87 3.76 8.15
C PHE A 291 -2.25 5.11 7.80
N SER A 292 -2.88 5.87 6.91
CA SER A 292 -2.35 7.19 6.49
C SER A 292 -3.43 8.11 5.93
N THR A 293 -3.08 9.38 5.74
CA THR A 293 -3.88 10.38 5.00
C THR A 293 -3.28 10.61 3.62
N ALA A 294 -4.07 11.13 2.69
CA ALA A 294 -3.55 11.53 1.38
C ALA A 294 -2.47 12.62 1.50
N GLY A 295 -2.55 13.45 2.55
CA GLY A 295 -1.57 14.50 2.82
C GLY A 295 -0.19 13.97 3.18
N ASP A 296 -0.11 12.99 4.07
CA ASP A 296 1.15 12.38 4.46
C ASP A 296 1.76 11.56 3.32
N ILE A 297 0.97 10.78 2.60
CA ILE A 297 1.43 10.08 1.39
C ILE A 297 1.96 11.09 0.35
N GLY A 298 1.35 12.28 0.24
CA GLY A 298 1.85 13.35 -0.61
C GLY A 298 3.21 13.91 -0.15
N ARG A 299 3.47 13.99 1.16
CA ARG A 299 4.79 14.37 1.70
C ARG A 299 5.85 13.33 1.36
N TYR A 300 5.52 12.05 1.53
CA TYR A 300 6.38 10.94 1.13
C TYR A 300 6.72 11.01 -0.37
N ALA A 301 5.71 11.14 -1.22
CA ALA A 301 5.86 11.18 -2.68
C ALA A 301 6.71 12.37 -3.14
N GLN A 302 6.46 13.57 -2.58
CA GLN A 302 7.26 14.75 -2.93
C GLN A 302 8.71 14.62 -2.47
N ALA A 303 8.95 14.15 -1.24
CA ALA A 303 10.31 13.93 -0.75
C ALA A 303 11.07 12.91 -1.61
N LEU A 304 10.38 11.85 -2.05
CA LEU A 304 10.92 10.85 -2.97
C LEU A 304 11.33 11.50 -4.31
N LEU A 305 10.42 12.24 -4.95
CA LEU A 305 10.69 12.96 -6.20
C LEU A 305 11.87 13.93 -6.07
N ASP A 306 11.90 14.71 -4.99
CA ASP A 306 13.00 15.65 -4.70
C ASP A 306 14.34 14.93 -4.59
N ARG A 307 14.38 13.79 -3.88
CA ARG A 307 15.60 12.99 -3.73
C ARG A 307 16.07 12.40 -5.06
N LEU A 308 15.17 11.88 -5.89
CA LEU A 308 15.48 11.37 -7.23
C LEU A 308 16.02 12.46 -8.16
N ALA A 309 15.47 13.67 -8.07
CA ALA A 309 15.91 14.84 -8.83
C ALA A 309 17.23 15.44 -8.30
N GLY A 310 17.75 14.98 -7.16
CA GLY A 310 18.94 15.55 -6.52
C GLY A 310 18.68 16.89 -5.83
N ARG A 311 17.41 17.22 -5.56
CA ARG A 311 17.00 18.37 -4.76
C ARG A 311 17.15 18.06 -3.26
N PRO A 312 17.27 19.09 -2.39
CA PRO A 312 17.18 18.89 -0.94
C PRO A 312 15.89 18.14 -0.59
N SER A 313 16.02 17.07 0.20
CA SER A 313 14.89 16.19 0.51
C SER A 313 15.10 15.50 1.85
N PRO A 314 14.06 15.35 2.69
CA PRO A 314 14.12 14.56 3.92
C PRO A 314 14.02 13.05 3.68
N PHE A 315 13.89 12.59 2.42
CA PHE A 315 13.68 11.16 2.14
C PHE A 315 14.84 10.31 2.68
N PRO A 316 14.54 9.23 3.43
CA PRO A 316 15.52 8.59 4.30
C PRO A 316 16.34 7.50 3.58
N LEU A 317 16.61 7.69 2.29
CA LEU A 317 17.51 6.88 1.47
C LEU A 317 18.40 7.79 0.62
N ARG A 318 19.62 7.35 0.30
CA ARG A 318 20.49 7.99 -0.69
C ARG A 318 19.85 7.92 -2.07
N ARG A 319 20.19 8.90 -2.91
CA ARG A 319 19.67 8.99 -4.28
C ARG A 319 19.93 7.72 -5.10
N SER A 320 21.12 7.13 -4.99
CA SER A 320 21.48 5.89 -5.72
C SER A 320 20.61 4.70 -5.32
N THR A 321 20.37 4.53 -4.02
CA THR A 321 19.50 3.47 -3.50
C THR A 321 18.06 3.69 -3.92
N LEU A 322 17.61 4.94 -3.93
CA LEU A 322 16.27 5.29 -4.39
C LEU A 322 16.10 5.04 -5.90
N GLN A 323 17.13 5.28 -6.71
CA GLN A 323 17.13 4.90 -8.13
C GLN A 323 17.00 3.39 -8.31
N LEU A 324 17.66 2.58 -7.48
CA LEU A 324 17.46 1.12 -7.49
C LEU A 324 16.03 0.77 -7.07
N MET A 325 15.51 1.41 -6.02
CA MET A 325 14.16 1.17 -5.51
C MET A 325 13.08 1.38 -6.59
N THR A 326 13.25 2.39 -7.45
CA THR A 326 12.19 2.85 -8.36
C THR A 326 12.42 2.51 -9.83
N THR A 327 13.42 1.69 -10.15
CA THR A 327 13.66 1.19 -11.52
C THR A 327 13.43 -0.32 -11.58
N PRO A 328 13.26 -0.95 -12.75
CA PRO A 328 13.13 -2.40 -12.84
C PRO A 328 14.31 -3.12 -12.21
N GLN A 329 14.02 -4.05 -11.30
CA GLN A 329 14.99 -4.81 -10.51
C GLN A 329 14.70 -6.32 -10.50
N GLN A 330 13.63 -6.77 -11.15
CA GLN A 330 13.30 -8.21 -11.26
C GLN A 330 14.46 -8.99 -11.90
N PRO A 331 14.67 -10.28 -11.56
CA PRO A 331 15.70 -11.09 -12.21
C PRO A 331 15.61 -11.01 -13.75
N GLY A 332 16.76 -10.79 -14.40
CA GLY A 332 16.82 -10.59 -15.86
C GLY A 332 16.45 -9.18 -16.34
N HIS A 333 16.30 -8.20 -15.45
CA HIS A 333 16.07 -6.81 -15.85
C HIS A 333 17.24 -6.23 -16.66
N ASP A 334 16.93 -5.33 -17.59
CA ASP A 334 17.91 -4.54 -18.31
C ASP A 334 17.42 -3.11 -18.60
N GLY A 335 18.34 -2.21 -18.94
CA GLY A 335 18.03 -0.80 -19.16
C GLY A 335 17.21 -0.49 -20.43
N ALA A 336 17.09 -1.42 -21.36
CA ALA A 336 16.33 -1.24 -22.60
C ALA A 336 14.84 -1.59 -22.43
N GLN A 337 14.50 -2.42 -21.44
CA GLN A 337 13.15 -2.90 -21.18
C GLN A 337 12.11 -1.78 -21.03
N VAL A 338 12.44 -0.70 -20.32
CA VAL A 338 11.53 0.45 -20.13
C VAL A 338 11.23 1.14 -21.47
N ALA A 339 12.25 1.35 -22.31
CA ALA A 339 12.08 1.97 -23.61
C ALA A 339 11.28 1.07 -24.56
N ALA A 340 11.56 -0.24 -24.56
CA ALA A 340 10.83 -1.23 -25.35
C ALA A 340 9.35 -1.29 -24.95
N ALA A 341 9.05 -1.30 -23.64
CA ALA A 341 7.70 -1.34 -23.13
C ALA A 341 6.92 -0.06 -23.48
N ASN A 342 7.54 1.11 -23.39
CA ASN A 342 6.93 2.37 -23.85
C ASN A 342 6.60 2.34 -25.36
N ALA A 343 7.53 1.84 -26.19
CA ALA A 343 7.30 1.71 -27.63
C ALA A 343 6.15 0.74 -27.95
N ALA A 344 6.08 -0.40 -27.24
CA ALA A 344 5.00 -1.37 -27.38
C ALA A 344 3.64 -0.78 -26.97
N ALA A 345 3.58 -0.05 -25.85
CA ALA A 345 2.36 0.63 -25.41
C ALA A 345 1.87 1.67 -26.43
N GLN A 346 2.78 2.48 -26.97
CA GLN A 346 2.45 3.45 -28.02
C GLN A 346 1.92 2.77 -29.29
N GLN A 347 2.55 1.68 -29.73
CA GLN A 347 2.10 0.91 -30.89
C GLN A 347 0.71 0.29 -30.67
N ALA A 348 0.46 -0.29 -29.49
CA ALA A 348 -0.83 -0.86 -29.15
C ALA A 348 -1.94 0.19 -29.16
N ASN A 349 -1.69 1.35 -28.54
CA ASN A 349 -2.65 2.46 -28.52
C ASN A 349 -2.96 2.99 -29.93
N ALA A 350 -1.97 3.04 -30.83
CA ALA A 350 -2.17 3.42 -32.22
C ALA A 350 -2.96 2.39 -33.04
N ALA A 351 -2.81 1.09 -32.73
CA ALA A 351 -3.45 0.00 -33.46
C ALA A 351 -4.91 -0.23 -33.08
N THR A 352 -5.27 -0.05 -31.80
CA THR A 352 -6.63 -0.24 -31.28
C THR A 352 -7.11 0.99 -30.50
N PRO A 353 -7.35 2.13 -31.18
CA PRO A 353 -7.87 3.31 -30.50
C PRO A 353 -9.27 3.00 -29.98
N ASN A 354 -9.49 3.12 -28.66
CA ASN A 354 -10.81 3.00 -28.09
C ASN A 354 -11.68 4.16 -28.62
N ARG A 355 -12.74 3.81 -29.37
CA ARG A 355 -13.55 4.77 -30.13
C ARG A 355 -14.65 5.44 -29.31
N ILE A 356 -14.87 5.00 -28.07
CA ILE A 356 -15.88 5.54 -27.14
C ILE A 356 -15.20 6.39 -26.08
N ASP A 357 -14.08 5.91 -25.53
CA ASP A 357 -13.16 6.72 -24.73
C ASP A 357 -11.71 6.32 -25.09
N PRO A 358 -10.95 7.16 -25.81
CA PRO A 358 -9.57 6.88 -26.18
C PRO A 358 -8.64 6.56 -25.01
N LEU A 359 -9.06 6.78 -23.77
CA LEU A 359 -8.30 6.53 -22.54
C LEU A 359 -8.56 5.18 -21.85
N LEU A 360 -9.51 4.38 -22.33
CA LEU A 360 -9.91 3.18 -21.59
C LEU A 360 -9.17 1.91 -22.05
N ALA A 361 -8.51 1.32 -21.03
CA ALA A 361 -7.81 0.03 -20.95
C ALA A 361 -6.47 -0.08 -21.69
N ALA A 362 -5.47 0.66 -21.19
CA ALA A 362 -4.07 0.30 -21.47
C ALA A 362 -3.85 -1.19 -21.17
N ASN A 363 -3.15 -1.87 -22.09
CA ASN A 363 -2.79 -3.27 -21.95
C ASN A 363 -1.56 -3.35 -21.04
N TYR A 364 -1.69 -4.11 -19.97
CA TYR A 364 -0.62 -4.32 -19.00
C TYR A 364 -0.35 -5.82 -18.79
N PRO A 365 0.91 -6.25 -18.69
CA PRO A 365 2.09 -5.47 -19.06
C PRO A 365 2.06 -5.08 -20.54
N ALA A 366 2.75 -4.01 -20.93
CA ALA A 366 2.77 -3.54 -22.31
C ALA A 366 3.38 -4.56 -23.26
N ILE A 367 4.31 -5.39 -22.75
CA ILE A 367 4.86 -6.56 -23.44
C ILE A 367 4.45 -7.81 -22.64
N SER A 368 3.69 -8.70 -23.27
CA SER A 368 3.22 -9.93 -22.63
C SER A 368 4.38 -10.78 -22.10
N GLY A 369 4.32 -11.16 -20.83
CA GLY A 369 5.36 -11.92 -20.14
C GLY A 369 6.55 -11.10 -19.64
N GLN A 370 6.53 -9.78 -19.79
CA GLN A 370 7.58 -8.89 -19.30
C GLN A 370 7.04 -7.95 -18.22
N ASP A 371 7.06 -8.43 -16.98
CA ASP A 371 6.67 -7.68 -15.80
C ASP A 371 7.82 -6.79 -15.31
N LEU A 372 7.57 -5.48 -15.15
CA LEU A 372 8.57 -4.52 -14.69
C LEU A 372 8.26 -4.03 -13.28
N ARG A 373 9.18 -4.27 -12.35
CA ARG A 373 9.02 -3.88 -10.93
C ARG A 373 10.32 -3.38 -10.31
N GLY A 374 10.20 -2.32 -9.53
CA GLY A 374 11.24 -1.92 -8.58
C GLY A 374 11.09 -2.61 -7.23
N PHE A 375 11.91 -2.21 -6.27
CA PHE A 375 11.83 -2.75 -4.91
C PHE A 375 10.57 -2.23 -4.20
N GLY A 376 9.55 -3.09 -4.11
CA GLY A 376 8.23 -2.76 -3.58
C GLY A 376 7.31 -1.97 -4.53
N TRP A 377 7.82 -1.50 -5.66
CA TRP A 377 7.07 -0.69 -6.62
C TRP A 377 6.65 -1.46 -7.86
N ASP A 378 5.46 -1.16 -8.35
CA ASP A 378 4.95 -1.61 -9.64
C ASP A 378 5.27 -0.56 -10.71
N SER A 379 5.57 -0.99 -11.94
CA SER A 379 5.82 -0.06 -13.06
C SER A 379 5.08 -0.49 -14.33
N ASP A 380 5.11 -1.79 -14.64
CA ASP A 380 4.37 -2.35 -15.77
C ASP A 380 4.08 -3.84 -15.52
N THR A 381 2.98 -4.12 -14.81
CA THR A 381 2.41 -5.45 -14.55
C THR A 381 0.89 -5.39 -14.69
N PRO A 382 0.14 -6.50 -14.65
CA PRO A 382 -1.33 -6.46 -14.71
C PRO A 382 -2.01 -5.56 -13.66
N HIS A 383 -1.28 -5.17 -12.60
CA HIS A 383 -1.75 -4.30 -11.52
C HIS A 383 -1.51 -2.79 -11.78
N SER A 384 -0.79 -2.42 -12.85
CA SER A 384 -0.36 -1.04 -13.13
C SER A 384 -1.45 -0.12 -13.69
N ARG A 385 -2.72 -0.55 -13.67
CA ARG A 385 -3.86 0.24 -14.15
C ARG A 385 -3.95 1.67 -13.56
N PRO A 386 -3.60 1.94 -12.28
CA PRO A 386 -3.62 3.30 -11.75
C PRO A 386 -2.65 4.27 -12.43
N ARG A 387 -1.67 3.78 -13.20
CA ARG A 387 -0.78 4.61 -14.03
C ARG A 387 -1.57 5.50 -15.01
N GLY A 388 -2.71 5.00 -15.48
CA GLY A 388 -3.42 5.64 -16.59
C GLY A 388 -2.62 5.56 -17.90
N MET A 389 -2.93 6.43 -18.86
CA MET A 389 -2.31 6.35 -20.18
C MET A 389 -1.21 7.37 -20.46
N ILE A 390 -1.12 8.44 -19.68
CA ILE A 390 -0.18 9.55 -19.96
C ILE A 390 1.14 9.36 -19.22
N PHE A 391 1.11 8.85 -17.98
CA PHE A 391 2.34 8.55 -17.29
C PHE A 391 3.08 7.41 -18.00
N PRO A 392 4.37 7.61 -18.36
CA PRO A 392 5.12 6.62 -19.13
C PRO A 392 5.45 5.40 -18.27
N ILE A 393 5.76 4.28 -18.92
CA ILE A 393 6.42 3.16 -18.23
C ILE A 393 7.79 3.67 -17.77
N GLY A 394 8.10 3.53 -16.48
CA GLY A 394 9.19 4.26 -15.80
C GLY A 394 8.68 5.25 -14.74
N SER A 395 7.41 5.65 -14.82
CA SER A 395 6.63 5.98 -13.64
C SER A 395 6.31 4.70 -12.86
N PHE A 396 6.02 4.83 -11.57
CA PHE A 396 5.81 3.69 -10.70
C PHE A 396 4.79 3.99 -9.61
N GLY A 397 4.21 2.94 -9.04
CA GLY A 397 3.19 3.08 -8.01
C GLY A 397 2.80 1.75 -7.40
N HIS A 398 1.69 1.76 -6.67
CA HIS A 398 1.11 0.56 -6.09
C HIS A 398 -0.38 0.74 -5.80
N THR A 399 -1.07 -0.38 -5.61
CA THR A 399 -2.47 -0.45 -5.19
C THR A 399 -2.60 -1.02 -3.78
N GLY A 400 -3.72 -0.77 -3.12
CA GLY A 400 -4.17 -1.48 -1.92
C GLY A 400 -5.60 -1.95 -2.10
N PHE A 401 -5.89 -3.14 -1.57
CA PHE A 401 -7.17 -3.84 -1.73
C PHE A 401 -8.37 -3.00 -1.25
N THR A 402 -8.15 -2.11 -0.28
CA THR A 402 -9.16 -1.20 0.29
C THR A 402 -9.66 -0.14 -0.69
N GLY A 403 -9.04 0.00 -1.85
CA GLY A 403 -9.35 1.05 -2.84
C GLY A 403 -8.40 2.24 -2.77
N VAL A 404 -7.17 2.01 -2.32
CA VAL A 404 -6.13 3.03 -2.22
C VAL A 404 -5.09 2.87 -3.32
N THR A 405 -4.60 3.98 -3.87
CA THR A 405 -3.54 3.98 -4.88
C THR A 405 -2.60 5.18 -4.71
N LEU A 406 -1.34 4.98 -5.10
CA LEU A 406 -0.35 6.02 -5.30
C LEU A 406 0.38 5.72 -6.61
N TRP A 407 0.48 6.71 -7.49
CA TRP A 407 1.31 6.65 -8.67
C TRP A 407 2.19 7.90 -8.78
N ILE A 408 3.48 7.71 -9.07
CA ILE A 408 4.51 8.76 -9.10
C ILE A 408 5.21 8.71 -10.44
N ASP A 409 5.34 9.87 -11.08
CA ASP A 409 6.09 10.06 -12.30
C ASP A 409 7.25 11.05 -12.09
N PRO A 410 8.49 10.56 -11.94
CA PRO A 410 9.67 11.40 -11.80
C PRO A 410 9.93 12.31 -12.99
N GLY A 411 9.55 11.91 -14.21
CA GLY A 411 9.84 12.67 -15.43
C GLY A 411 9.08 14.00 -15.49
N SER A 412 7.85 14.03 -14.96
CA SER A 412 7.01 15.22 -14.89
C SER A 412 6.97 15.89 -13.52
N ASP A 413 7.66 15.34 -12.52
CA ASP A 413 7.59 15.77 -11.12
C ASP A 413 6.14 15.76 -10.58
N THR A 414 5.39 14.69 -10.91
CA THR A 414 3.95 14.57 -10.61
C THR A 414 3.67 13.31 -9.80
N TYR A 415 2.71 13.37 -8.88
CA TYR A 415 2.13 12.19 -8.25
C TYR A 415 0.61 12.32 -8.13
N VAL A 416 -0.06 11.17 -8.15
CA VAL A 416 -1.52 11.05 -8.02
C VAL A 416 -1.82 10.04 -6.91
N ILE A 417 -2.65 10.46 -5.96
CA ILE A 417 -3.11 9.67 -4.82
C ILE A 417 -4.64 9.62 -4.88
N VAL A 418 -5.19 8.41 -4.78
CA VAL A 418 -6.63 8.18 -4.59
C VAL A 418 -6.78 7.26 -3.40
N LEU A 419 -7.33 7.75 -2.29
CA LEU A 419 -7.64 6.95 -1.11
C LEU A 419 -9.15 6.83 -0.97
N ALA A 420 -9.67 5.62 -1.06
CA ALA A 420 -11.09 5.31 -0.87
C ALA A 420 -11.26 4.13 0.07
N ASN A 421 -12.47 3.96 0.62
CA ASN A 421 -12.87 2.78 1.39
C ASN A 421 -13.88 1.94 0.59
N VAL A 422 -13.43 1.42 -0.55
CA VAL A 422 -14.27 0.77 -1.56
C VAL A 422 -14.96 -0.48 -1.04
N ILE A 423 -14.20 -1.30 -0.31
CA ILE A 423 -14.68 -2.58 0.25
C ILE A 423 -15.47 -2.40 1.55
N HIS A 424 -15.73 -1.15 1.95
CA HIS A 424 -16.63 -0.85 3.06
C HIS A 424 -18.00 -1.47 2.80
N GLN A 425 -18.45 -1.40 1.54
CA GLN A 425 -19.57 -2.17 1.06
C GLN A 425 -19.07 -3.52 0.53
N ARG A 426 -19.68 -4.61 1.02
CA ARG A 426 -19.34 -5.98 0.58
C ARG A 426 -19.46 -6.09 -0.95
N GLY A 427 -18.41 -6.62 -1.57
CA GLY A 427 -18.34 -6.77 -3.03
C GLY A 427 -18.04 -5.47 -3.80
N GLY A 428 -17.58 -4.41 -3.12
CA GLY A 428 -17.14 -3.17 -3.76
C GLY A 428 -16.16 -3.43 -4.92
N PRO A 429 -16.42 -2.90 -6.14
CA PRO A 429 -15.62 -3.22 -7.31
C PRO A 429 -14.23 -2.57 -7.24
N PRO A 430 -13.15 -3.25 -7.71
CA PRO A 430 -11.82 -2.63 -7.76
C PRO A 430 -11.81 -1.31 -8.53
N ILE A 431 -11.26 -0.25 -7.93
CA ILE A 431 -11.24 1.10 -8.51
C ILE A 431 -9.92 1.46 -9.20
N ALA A 432 -9.05 0.48 -9.48
CA ALA A 432 -7.77 0.71 -10.14
C ALA A 432 -7.94 1.37 -11.52
N GLY A 433 -9.04 1.07 -12.23
CA GLY A 433 -9.41 1.75 -13.48
C GLY A 433 -9.74 3.23 -13.26
N LEU A 434 -10.62 3.52 -12.29
CA LEU A 434 -10.97 4.89 -11.91
C LEU A 434 -9.73 5.71 -11.48
N SER A 435 -8.81 5.08 -10.75
CA SER A 435 -7.54 5.72 -10.37
C SER A 435 -6.67 6.04 -11.60
N GLY A 436 -6.66 5.14 -12.59
CA GLY A 436 -6.03 5.38 -13.90
C GLY A 436 -6.70 6.49 -14.69
N ASP A 437 -8.02 6.62 -14.63
CA ASP A 437 -8.76 7.73 -15.25
C ASP A 437 -8.38 9.07 -14.62
N VAL A 438 -8.27 9.13 -13.29
CA VAL A 438 -7.80 10.31 -12.55
C VAL A 438 -6.36 10.65 -12.96
N ALA A 439 -5.45 9.68 -13.02
CA ALA A 439 -4.06 9.91 -13.45
C ALA A 439 -3.99 10.41 -14.90
N THR A 440 -4.86 9.90 -15.78
CA THR A 440 -4.90 10.30 -17.17
C THR A 440 -5.47 11.70 -17.36
N VAL A 441 -6.58 12.03 -16.70
CA VAL A 441 -7.11 13.40 -16.67
C VAL A 441 -6.08 14.38 -16.11
N THR A 442 -5.34 13.96 -15.08
CA THR A 442 -4.25 14.74 -14.51
C THR A 442 -3.18 15.06 -15.55
N GLY A 443 -2.72 14.03 -16.28
CA GLY A 443 -1.72 14.20 -17.32
C GLY A 443 -2.15 15.15 -18.44
N ARG A 444 -3.43 15.08 -18.87
CA ARG A 444 -3.99 15.99 -19.88
C ARG A 444 -4.06 17.42 -19.39
N ALA A 445 -4.63 17.61 -18.20
CA ALA A 445 -4.83 18.94 -17.62
C ALA A 445 -3.48 19.64 -17.36
N LEU A 446 -2.44 18.89 -17.00
CA LEU A 446 -1.10 19.43 -16.79
C LEU A 446 -0.23 19.49 -18.06
N HIS A 447 -0.77 19.13 -19.23
CA HIS A 447 -0.05 19.08 -20.51
C HIS A 447 1.23 18.23 -20.49
N LEU A 448 1.20 17.11 -19.77
CA LEU A 448 2.36 16.25 -19.61
C LEU A 448 2.68 15.53 -20.92
N TYR A 449 3.97 15.54 -21.27
CA TYR A 449 4.49 14.87 -22.46
C TYR A 449 3.80 15.27 -23.77
N GLY A 450 3.26 16.50 -23.85
CA GLY A 450 2.62 17.05 -25.04
C GLY A 450 1.15 16.62 -25.25
N ASN A 451 0.47 16.14 -24.20
CA ASN A 451 -0.93 15.72 -24.24
C ASN A 451 -1.93 16.82 -23.84
#